data_AF-N8VIA5-F1
#
_entry.id   AF-N8VIA5-F1
#
_cell.length_a   1.000
_cell.length_b   1.000
_cell.length_c   1.000
_cell.angle_alpha   90.00
_cell.angle_beta   90.00
_cell.angle_gamma   90.00
#
_symmetry.space_group_name_H-M   'P 1'
#
loop_
_entity.id
_entity.type
_entity.pdbx_description
1 polymer ?
#
loop_
_entity_poly.entity_id
_entity_poly.type
_entity_poly.pdbx_seq_one_letter_code
_entity_poly.pdbx_strand_id
1 'polypeptide(L)'
;MANLSTAIQHFLMAAPSTKNEIISFLQAYSPYVQLQFISSIYIGRDHLHAEQLSPLSEISTIVASHINPQEYSQLIYEKGLNVTVYLKKFLFCSNNSYFDINQL
;
A
#
# COMPACT_ATOMS: atom_id res chain seq x y z
N MET A 1 -17.80 -2.49 2.30
CA MET A 1 -16.83 -3.45 2.90
C MET A 1 -15.46 -2.81 2.87
N ALA A 2 -14.62 -3.05 3.88
CA ALA A 2 -13.24 -2.57 3.87
C ALA A 2 -12.44 -3.30 2.78
N ASN A 3 -11.79 -2.55 1.90
CA ASN A 3 -10.97 -3.01 0.78
C ASN A 3 -9.72 -2.12 0.63
N LEU A 4 -8.83 -2.43 -0.32
CA LEU A 4 -7.60 -1.68 -0.52
C LEU A 4 -7.86 -0.19 -0.76
N SER A 5 -8.84 0.17 -1.61
CA SER A 5 -9.18 1.57 -1.88
C SER A 5 -9.51 2.34 -0.59
N THR A 6 -10.38 1.78 0.24
CA THR A 6 -10.74 2.39 1.54
C THR A 6 -9.57 2.43 2.53
N ALA A 7 -8.64 1.46 2.48
CA ALA A 7 -7.45 1.44 3.31
C ALA A 7 -6.47 2.56 2.94
N ILE A 8 -6.22 2.74 1.64
CA ILE A 8 -5.36 3.82 1.13
C ILE A 8 -5.96 5.18 1.49
N GLN A 9 -7.26 5.38 1.25
CA GLN A 9 -7.94 6.64 1.59
C GLN A 9 -7.87 6.94 3.09
N HIS A 10 -8.17 5.95 3.94
CA HIS A 10 -8.08 6.11 5.39
C HIS A 10 -6.67 6.49 5.84
N PHE A 11 -5.63 5.81 5.33
CA PHE A 11 -4.25 6.14 5.67
C PHE A 11 -3.87 7.56 5.25
N LEU A 12 -4.25 7.98 4.04
CA LEU A 12 -3.95 9.31 3.50
C LEU A 12 -4.68 10.44 4.26
N MET A 13 -5.87 10.16 4.81
CA MET A 13 -6.64 11.12 5.60
C MET A 13 -6.18 11.19 7.06
N ALA A 14 -5.95 10.03 7.69
CA ALA A 14 -5.55 9.95 9.09
C ALA A 14 -4.07 10.35 9.29
N ALA A 15 -3.23 10.12 8.28
CA ALA A 15 -1.79 10.37 8.30
C ALA A 15 -1.11 9.88 9.60
N PRO A 16 -1.28 8.58 9.96
CA PRO A 16 -0.73 8.06 11.21
C PRO A 16 0.80 8.17 11.20
N SER A 17 1.36 8.62 12.33
CA SER A 17 2.78 8.98 12.44
C SER A 17 3.52 8.22 13.54
N THR A 18 2.79 7.63 14.48
CA THR A 18 3.34 6.79 15.55
C THR A 18 3.12 5.31 15.26
N LYS A 19 3.97 4.44 15.83
CA LYS A 19 3.77 2.98 15.72
C LYS A 19 2.40 2.53 16.23
N ASN A 20 1.90 3.12 17.31
CA ASN A 20 0.60 2.75 17.87
C ASN A 20 -0.56 3.13 16.93
N GLU A 21 -0.53 4.33 16.34
CA GLU A 21 -1.54 4.74 15.35
C GLU A 21 -1.51 3.84 14.11
N ILE A 22 -0.33 3.46 13.64
CA ILE A 22 -0.17 2.53 12.51
C ILE A 22 -0.71 1.14 12.85
N ILE A 23 -0.46 0.64 14.06
CA ILE A 23 -1.03 -0.63 14.53
C ILE A 23 -2.56 -0.55 14.54
N SER A 24 -3.13 0.51 15.12
CA SER A 24 -4.58 0.72 15.15
C SER A 24 -5.19 0.83 13.75
N PHE A 25 -4.49 1.50 12.83
CA PHE A 25 -4.86 1.56 11.42
C PHE A 25 -4.90 0.15 10.79
N LEU A 26 -3.83 -0.64 10.91
CA LEU A 26 -3.76 -1.98 10.33
C LEU A 26 -4.84 -2.91 10.89
N GLN A 27 -5.11 -2.82 12.20
CA GLN A 27 -6.12 -3.63 12.88
C GLN A 27 -7.56 -3.36 12.42
N ALA A 28 -7.82 -2.24 11.72
CA ALA A 28 -9.11 -1.95 11.12
C ALA A 28 -9.38 -2.75 9.83
N TYR A 29 -8.37 -3.47 9.30
CA TYR A 29 -8.45 -4.19 8.03
C TYR A 29 -8.13 -5.68 8.20
N SER A 30 -8.70 -6.51 7.32
CA SER A 30 -8.41 -7.94 7.29
C SER A 30 -6.94 -8.20 6.92
N PRO A 31 -6.36 -9.37 7.28
CA PRO A 31 -4.99 -9.71 6.92
C PRO A 31 -4.70 -9.61 5.41
N TYR A 32 -5.68 -9.98 4.57
CA TYR A 32 -5.55 -9.85 3.11
C TYR A 32 -5.46 -8.38 2.68
N VAL A 33 -6.33 -7.50 3.20
CA VAL A 33 -6.28 -6.06 2.86
C VAL A 33 -5.00 -5.42 3.40
N GLN A 34 -4.49 -5.86 4.55
CA GLN A 34 -3.18 -5.42 5.05
C GLN A 34 -2.05 -5.82 4.08
N LEU A 35 -2.05 -7.06 3.57
CA LEU A 35 -1.08 -7.51 2.58
C LEU A 35 -1.19 -6.70 1.26
N GLN A 36 -2.41 -6.47 0.77
CA GLN A 36 -2.65 -5.59 -0.39
C GLN A 36 -2.09 -4.19 -0.14
N PHE A 37 -2.31 -3.64 1.05
CA PHE A 37 -1.83 -2.32 1.44
C PHE A 37 -0.30 -2.25 1.42
N ILE A 38 0.38 -3.21 2.05
CA ILE A 38 1.84 -3.27 1.99
C ILE A 38 2.32 -3.43 0.55
N SER A 39 1.71 -4.33 -0.23
CA SER A 39 2.06 -4.55 -1.64
C SER A 39 1.96 -3.26 -2.46
N SER A 40 0.91 -2.46 -2.24
CA SER A 40 0.73 -1.17 -2.91
C SER A 40 1.85 -0.16 -2.62
N ILE A 41 2.42 -0.19 -1.41
CA ILE A 41 3.57 0.65 -1.06
C ILE A 41 4.80 0.24 -1.88
N TYR A 42 5.06 -1.05 -2.00
CA TYR A 42 6.21 -1.56 -2.77
C TYR A 42 6.04 -1.30 -4.26
N ILE A 43 4.86 -1.59 -4.82
CA ILE A 43 4.57 -1.32 -6.23
C ILE A 43 4.69 0.17 -6.53
N GLY A 44 4.12 1.03 -5.68
CA GLY A 44 4.21 2.49 -5.84
C GLY A 44 5.65 3.02 -5.75
N ARG A 45 6.48 2.45 -4.87
CA ARG A 45 7.91 2.74 -4.79
C ARG A 45 8.63 2.34 -6.08
N ASP A 46 8.40 1.14 -6.58
CA ASP A 46 9.09 0.61 -7.76
C ASP A 46 8.66 1.37 -9.03
N HIS A 47 7.51 2.03 -9.00
CA HIS A 47 6.98 2.88 -10.05
C HIS A 47 7.15 4.38 -9.79
N LEU A 48 8.02 4.81 -8.86
CA LEU A 48 8.15 6.22 -8.43
C LEU A 48 8.29 7.22 -9.61
N HIS A 49 8.96 6.81 -10.68
CA HIS A 49 9.22 7.63 -11.86
C HIS A 49 8.43 7.20 -13.11
N ALA A 50 7.57 6.18 -13.01
CA ALA A 50 6.78 5.68 -14.14
C ALA A 50 5.45 6.43 -14.28
N GLU A 51 4.83 6.40 -15.45
CA GLU A 51 3.50 7.00 -15.64
C GLU A 51 2.37 5.97 -15.55
N GLN A 52 2.70 4.69 -15.66
CA GLN A 52 1.78 3.57 -15.70
C GLN A 52 2.41 2.36 -15.01
N LEU A 53 1.60 1.39 -14.62
CA LEU A 53 2.09 0.09 -14.18
C LEU A 53 2.80 -0.60 -15.35
N SER A 54 3.99 -1.13 -15.09
CA SER A 54 4.78 -1.84 -16.09
C SER A 54 4.21 -3.25 -16.31
N PRO A 55 4.02 -3.70 -17.56
CA PRO A 55 3.64 -5.09 -17.85
C PRO A 55 4.76 -6.10 -17.55
N LEU A 56 5.98 -5.62 -17.31
CA LEU A 56 7.14 -6.44 -16.95
C LEU A 56 7.34 -6.55 -15.43
N SER A 57 6.53 -5.84 -14.64
CA SER A 57 6.61 -5.84 -13.19
C SER A 57 5.53 -6.73 -12.57
N GLU A 58 5.85 -7.38 -11.46
CA GLU A 58 4.89 -8.15 -10.69
C GLU A 58 3.89 -7.20 -9.99
N ILE A 59 2.65 -7.12 -10.49
CA ILE A 59 1.57 -6.32 -9.92
C ILE A 59 0.61 -7.25 -9.17
N SER A 60 1.05 -7.75 -8.02
CA SER A 60 0.25 -8.62 -7.16
C SER A 60 0.72 -8.55 -5.71
N THR A 61 -0.01 -9.21 -4.81
CA THR A 61 0.42 -9.37 -3.42
C THR A 61 1.70 -10.18 -3.21
N ILE A 62 2.20 -10.89 -4.23
CA ILE A 62 3.44 -11.69 -4.14
C ILE A 62 4.64 -10.83 -3.75
N VAL A 63 4.66 -9.56 -4.16
CA VAL A 63 5.77 -8.63 -3.85
C VAL A 63 5.98 -8.40 -2.36
N ALA A 64 4.95 -8.63 -1.53
CA ALA A 64 5.01 -8.48 -0.08
C ALA A 64 4.71 -9.78 0.69
N SER A 65 4.43 -10.90 0.00
CA SER A 65 4.01 -12.15 0.65
C SER A 65 5.08 -12.81 1.52
N HIS A 66 6.35 -12.45 1.28
CA HIS A 66 7.51 -12.91 2.07
C HIS A 66 7.69 -12.14 3.38
N ILE A 67 6.96 -11.03 3.58
CA ILE A 67 7.07 -10.18 4.77
C ILE A 67 6.16 -10.73 5.86
N ASN A 68 6.66 -10.83 7.10
CA ASN A 68 5.83 -11.27 8.21
C ASN A 68 4.81 -10.16 8.56
N PRO A 69 3.51 -10.46 8.68
CA PRO A 69 2.49 -9.46 9.05
C PRO A 69 2.79 -8.69 10.35
N GLN A 70 3.53 -9.29 11.29
CA GLN A 70 3.95 -8.61 12.52
C GLN A 70 4.90 -7.43 12.26
N GLU A 71 5.59 -7.41 11.12
CA GLU A 71 6.57 -6.38 10.74
C GLU A 71 5.92 -5.20 10.00
N TYR A 72 4.66 -5.31 9.57
CA TYR A 72 3.98 -4.29 8.76
C TYR A 72 3.97 -2.90 9.40
N SER A 73 3.70 -2.84 10.71
CA SER A 73 3.68 -1.56 11.43
C SER A 73 5.06 -0.91 11.49
N GLN A 74 6.11 -1.71 11.69
CA GLN A 74 7.49 -1.26 11.68
C GLN A 74 7.89 -0.73 10.30
N LEU A 75 7.57 -1.47 9.23
CA LEU A 75 7.85 -1.08 7.85
C LEU A 75 7.20 0.24 7.46
N ILE A 76 5.94 0.44 7.83
CA ILE A 76 5.22 1.71 7.57
C ILE A 76 5.88 2.84 8.38
N TYR A 77 6.17 2.61 9.65
CA TYR A 77 6.79 3.62 10.53
C TYR A 77 8.16 4.07 10.03
N GLU A 78 9.03 3.13 9.65
CA GLU A 78 10.37 3.42 9.13
C GLU A 78 10.36 4.16 7.80
N LYS A 79 9.39 3.88 6.93
CA LYS A 79 9.22 4.60 5.65
C LYS A 79 8.66 6.00 5.87
N GLY A 80 7.93 6.24 6.96
CA GLY A 80 7.40 7.55 7.33
C GLY A 80 6.59 8.20 6.21
N LEU A 81 6.86 9.47 5.93
CA LEU A 81 6.17 10.26 4.90
C LEU A 81 6.29 9.68 3.48
N ASN A 82 7.29 8.83 3.22
CA ASN A 82 7.43 8.20 1.91
C ASN A 82 6.27 7.23 1.62
N VAL A 83 5.60 6.68 2.64
CA VAL A 83 4.43 5.82 2.44
C VAL A 83 3.35 6.57 1.65
N THR A 84 3.07 7.82 2.03
CA THR A 84 2.11 8.66 1.30
C THR A 84 2.52 8.91 -0.14
N VAL A 85 3.82 9.13 -0.40
CA VAL A 85 4.35 9.32 -1.76
C VAL A 85 4.13 8.05 -2.60
N TYR A 86 4.48 6.89 -2.05
CA TYR A 86 4.35 5.61 -2.75
C TYR A 86 2.89 5.24 -3.00
N LEU A 87 2.01 5.42 -2.02
CA LEU A 87 0.58 5.15 -2.19
C LEU A 87 -0.05 6.05 -3.27
N LYS A 88 0.27 7.35 -3.27
CA LYS A 88 -0.20 8.28 -4.31
C LYS A 88 0.32 7.87 -5.69
N LYS A 89 1.57 7.41 -5.75
CA LYS A 89 2.15 6.94 -7.01
C LYS A 89 1.48 5.66 -7.52
N PHE A 90 1.25 4.70 -6.64
CA PHE A 90 0.50 3.49 -6.96
C PHE A 90 -0.88 3.85 -7.53
N LEU A 91 -1.65 4.71 -6.86
CA LEU A 91 -2.96 5.16 -7.37
C LEU A 91 -2.88 5.81 -8.75
N PHE A 92 -1.88 6.68 -8.97
CA PHE A 92 -1.67 7.35 -10.25
C PHE A 92 -1.37 6.35 -11.38
N CYS A 93 -0.42 5.43 -11.15
CA CYS A 93 -0.06 4.42 -12.14
C CYS A 93 -1.20 3.43 -12.40
N SER A 94 -1.92 2.99 -11.35
CA SER A 94 -3.08 2.12 -11.50
C SER A 94 -4.19 2.75 -12.34
N ASN A 95 -4.47 4.05 -12.10
CA ASN A 95 -5.45 4.79 -12.90
C ASN A 95 -5.04 4.87 -14.38
N ASN A 96 -3.78 5.20 -14.65
CA ASN A 96 -3.28 5.30 -16.04
C ASN A 96 -3.20 3.95 -16.75
N SER A 97 -3.16 2.85 -15.99
CA SER A 97 -3.18 1.48 -16.51
C SER A 97 -4.58 0.84 -16.51
N TYR A 98 -5.63 1.56 -16.13
CA TYR A 98 -6.99 1.01 -15.97
C TYR A 98 -7.06 -0.23 -15.05
N PHE A 99 -6.17 -0.30 -14.06
CA PHE A 99 -6.07 -1.42 -13.12
C PHE A 99 -7.02 -1.20 -11.92
N ASP A 100 -7.92 -2.15 -11.66
CA ASP A 100 -8.73 -2.14 -10.44
C ASP A 100 -7.88 -2.55 -9.24
N ILE A 101 -7.50 -1.56 -8.43
CA ILE A 101 -6.69 -1.76 -7.24
C ILE A 101 -7.29 -2.72 -6.22
N ASN A 102 -8.62 -2.94 -6.23
CA ASN A 102 -9.24 -3.87 -5.30
C ASN A 102 -9.03 -5.34 -5.69
N GLN A 103 -8.54 -5.60 -6.90
CA GLN A 103 -8.17 -6.93 -7.41
C GLN A 103 -6.69 -7.28 -7.18
N LEU A 104 -5.91 -6.40 -6.54
CA LEU A 104 -4.50 -6.66 -6.19
C LEU A 104 -4.33 -7.90 -5.30
#